data_AF-A0A832M257-F1
#
_entry.id   AF-A0A832M257-F1
#
_cell.length_a   1.000
_cell.length_b   1.000
_cell.length_c   1.000
_cell.angle_alpha   90.00
_cell.angle_beta   90.00
_cell.angle_gamma   90.00
#
_symmetry.space_group_name_H-M   'P 1'
#
loop_
_entity.id
_entity.type
_entity.pdbx_description
1 polymer ?
#
loop_
_entity_poly.entity_id
_entity_poly.type
_entity_poly.pdbx_seq_one_letter_code
_entity_poly.pdbx_strand_id
1 'polypeptide(L)'
;MTAFVPSDIPASVNTVEELAIWSLTILNELFPNVTVTEAPGRSNRAAECSPFYLDSATPPGWYTIGRLVVPMQSTWRQSANKPWATINELGTTAIPAGYKS
;
A
#
# COMPACT_ATOMS: atom_id res chain seq x y z
N MET A 1 -6.77 11.14 1.38
CA MET A 1 -6.31 9.75 1.23
C MET A 1 -7.30 9.09 0.29
N THR A 2 -7.05 7.86 -0.18
CA THR A 2 -8.03 6.80 0.15
C THR A 2 -8.37 6.92 1.63
N ALA A 3 -9.49 7.57 1.92
CA ALA A 3 -9.83 7.94 3.28
C ALA A 3 -10.32 6.68 4.00
N PHE A 4 -9.73 6.41 5.15
CA PHE A 4 -10.23 5.44 6.10
C PHE A 4 -10.48 6.15 7.42
N VAL A 5 -11.52 5.72 8.14
CA VAL A 5 -11.67 6.04 9.55
C VAL A 5 -11.05 4.90 10.37
N PRO A 6 -10.56 5.14 11.61
CA PRO A 6 -9.95 4.07 12.40
C PRO A 6 -10.82 2.82 12.55
N SER A 7 -12.15 2.97 12.56
CA SER A 7 -13.10 1.85 12.60
C SER A 7 -13.24 1.06 11.29
N ASP A 8 -12.65 1.50 10.19
CA ASP A 8 -12.58 0.71 8.95
C ASP A 8 -11.49 -0.37 9.02
N ILE A 9 -10.49 -0.21 9.91
CA ILE A 9 -9.43 -1.20 10.10
C ILE A 9 -10.00 -2.34 10.95
N PRO A 10 -9.96 -3.60 10.47
CA PRO A 10 -10.42 -4.74 11.26
C PRO A 10 -9.73 -4.83 12.61
N ALA A 11 -10.50 -5.12 13.67
CA ALA A 11 -9.95 -5.23 15.04
C ALA A 11 -8.91 -6.36 15.21
N SER A 12 -8.83 -7.28 14.24
CA SER A 12 -7.80 -8.31 14.18
C SER A 12 -6.45 -7.81 13.67
N VAL A 13 -6.40 -6.65 13.00
CA VAL A 13 -5.15 -6.02 12.53
C VAL A 13 -4.51 -5.28 13.71
N ASN A 14 -3.50 -5.90 14.29
CA ASN A 14 -2.85 -5.42 15.51
C ASN A 14 -1.34 -5.22 15.34
N THR A 15 -0.79 -5.58 14.18
CA THR A 15 0.64 -5.47 13.86
C THR A 15 0.89 -4.57 12.66
N VAL A 16 2.13 -4.10 12.52
CA VAL A 16 2.54 -3.27 11.38
C VAL A 16 2.50 -4.09 10.08
N GLU A 17 2.83 -5.36 10.16
CA GLU A 17 2.80 -6.31 9.05
C GLU A 17 1.37 -6.54 8.55
N GLU A 18 0.41 -6.79 9.46
CA GLU A 18 -1.00 -6.92 9.11
C GLU A 18 -1.54 -5.62 8.50
N LEU A 19 -1.19 -4.47 9.09
CA LEU A 19 -1.61 -3.16 8.58
C LEU A 19 -1.03 -2.88 7.19
N ALA A 20 0.23 -3.27 6.94
CA ALA A 20 0.87 -3.12 5.64
C ALA A 20 0.17 -3.98 4.58
N ILE A 21 -0.12 -5.25 4.87
CA ILE A 21 -0.82 -6.13 3.92
C ILE A 21 -2.25 -5.65 3.67
N TRP A 22 -2.97 -5.26 4.72
CA TRP A 22 -4.31 -4.67 4.59
C TRP A 22 -4.29 -3.43 3.69
N SER A 23 -3.36 -2.51 3.93
CA SER A 23 -3.22 -1.29 3.12
C SER A 23 -2.86 -1.60 1.67
N LEU A 24 -1.89 -2.49 1.44
CA LEU A 24 -1.39 -2.83 0.11
C LEU A 24 -2.44 -3.54 -0.75
N THR A 25 -3.20 -4.45 -0.16
CA THR A 25 -4.27 -5.18 -0.87
C THR A 25 -5.39 -4.23 -1.32
N ILE A 26 -5.83 -3.32 -0.44
CA ILE A 26 -6.79 -2.26 -0.77
C ILE A 26 -6.27 -1.39 -1.91
N LEU A 27 -5.03 -0.89 -1.83
CA LEU A 27 -4.48 -0.01 -2.86
C LEU A 27 -4.32 -0.72 -4.21
N ASN A 28 -3.91 -2.00 -4.20
CA ASN A 28 -3.81 -2.82 -5.42
C ASN A 28 -5.18 -3.05 -6.07
N GLU A 29 -6.24 -3.27 -5.28
CA GLU A 29 -7.60 -3.47 -5.78
C GLU A 29 -8.24 -2.17 -6.29
N LEU A 30 -8.08 -1.07 -5.56
CA LEU A 30 -8.71 0.20 -5.91
C LEU A 30 -8.02 0.92 -7.07
N PHE A 31 -6.70 0.74 -7.22
CA PHE A 31 -5.90 1.47 -8.19
C PHE A 31 -5.07 0.55 -9.10
N PRO A 32 -5.67 -0.48 -9.75
CA PRO A 32 -4.91 -1.49 -10.47
C PRO A 32 -4.19 -0.91 -11.70
N ASN A 33 -4.73 0.15 -12.28
CA ASN A 33 -4.21 0.80 -13.50
C ASN A 33 -3.49 2.12 -13.23
N VAL A 34 -3.38 2.56 -11.96
CA VAL A 34 -2.63 3.78 -11.65
C VAL A 34 -1.15 3.47 -11.77
N THR A 35 -0.44 4.27 -12.56
CA THR A 35 1.00 4.11 -12.77
C THR A 35 1.77 5.30 -12.22
N VAL A 36 2.97 5.06 -11.70
CA VAL A 36 3.91 6.09 -11.27
C VAL A 36 5.22 5.93 -12.04
N THR A 37 5.80 7.04 -12.47
CA THR A 37 7.11 7.06 -13.14
C THR A 37 8.22 6.91 -12.10
N GLU A 38 9.03 5.87 -12.27
CA GLU A 38 10.14 5.54 -11.35
C GLU A 38 11.52 5.79 -11.95
N ALA A 39 11.58 5.79 -13.28
CA ALA A 39 12.76 6.16 -14.03
C ALA A 39 12.34 6.86 -15.33
N PRO A 40 13.24 7.62 -15.97
CA PRO A 40 12.94 8.25 -17.27
C PRO A 40 12.39 7.23 -18.27
N GLY A 41 11.17 7.45 -18.76
CA GLY A 41 10.49 6.57 -19.71
C GLY A 41 9.99 5.23 -19.14
N ARG A 42 10.02 5.02 -17.81
CA ARG A 42 9.51 3.81 -17.16
C ARG A 42 8.49 4.15 -16.09
N SER A 43 7.24 3.77 -16.36
CA SER A 43 6.14 3.83 -15.39
C SER A 43 5.72 2.42 -15.03
N ASN A 44 5.60 2.16 -13.74
CA ASN A 44 5.13 0.90 -13.19
C ASN A 44 3.82 1.13 -12.43
N ARG A 45 3.08 0.06 -12.08
CA ARG A 45 1.86 0.19 -11.28
C ARG A 45 2.19 0.77 -9.91
N ALA A 46 1.37 1.69 -9.42
CA ALA A 46 1.58 2.38 -8.16
C ALA A 46 1.52 1.42 -6.97
N ALA A 47 0.60 0.46 -7.00
CA ALA A 47 0.44 -0.56 -5.97
C ALA A 47 0.28 -1.94 -6.61
N GLU A 48 1.01 -2.91 -6.09
CA GLU A 48 0.94 -4.32 -6.45
C GLU A 48 1.02 -5.17 -5.18
N CYS A 49 0.16 -6.17 -5.05
CA CYS A 49 0.17 -7.07 -3.90
C CYS A 49 -0.36 -8.43 -4.33
N SER A 50 0.39 -9.50 -4.09
CA SER A 50 -0.04 -10.86 -4.44
C SER A 50 0.64 -11.90 -3.55
N PRO A 51 -0.02 -13.05 -3.30
CA PRO A 51 0.60 -14.19 -2.67
C PRO A 51 1.50 -14.94 -3.66
N PHE A 52 2.67 -15.37 -3.19
CA PHE A 52 3.63 -16.16 -3.94
C PHE A 52 4.09 -17.33 -3.09
N TYR A 53 4.08 -18.54 -3.66
CA TYR A 53 4.68 -19.70 -3.04
C TYR A 53 6.15 -19.76 -3.44
N LEU A 54 7.04 -19.88 -2.46
CA LEU A 54 8.49 -19.95 -2.68
C LEU A 54 9.01 -21.31 -2.23
N ASP A 55 9.18 -22.22 -3.18
CA ASP A 55 9.78 -23.55 -2.97
C ASP A 55 11.24 -23.47 -2.49
N SER A 56 11.95 -22.42 -2.89
CA SER A 56 13.36 -22.21 -2.55
C SER A 56 13.56 -21.53 -1.18
N ALA A 57 12.49 -21.12 -0.49
CA ALA A 57 12.60 -20.56 0.85
C ALA A 57 12.91 -21.65 1.88
N THR A 58 13.42 -21.27 3.05
CA THR A 58 13.70 -22.22 4.14
C THR A 58 12.96 -21.76 5.41
N PRO A 59 11.82 -22.37 5.77
CA PRO A 59 11.10 -23.43 5.05
C PRO A 59 10.38 -22.90 3.78
N PRO A 60 10.05 -23.79 2.81
CA PRO A 60 9.15 -23.44 1.72
C PRO A 60 7.79 -22.97 2.24
N GLY A 61 7.19 -21.96 1.61
CA GLY A 61 5.96 -21.38 2.14
C GLY A 61 5.33 -20.32 1.25
N TRP A 62 4.13 -19.89 1.67
CA TRP A 62 3.41 -18.76 1.09
C TRP A 62 3.91 -17.44 1.68
N TYR A 63 4.19 -16.49 0.81
CA TYR A 63 4.59 -15.14 1.16
C TYR A 63 3.69 -14.14 0.44
N THR A 64 3.34 -13.04 1.10
CA THR A 64 2.73 -11.92 0.40
C THR A 64 3.82 -10.97 -0.05
N ILE A 65 3.94 -10.75 -1.36
CA ILE A 65 4.87 -9.78 -1.92
C ILE A 65 4.07 -8.56 -2.33
N GLY A 66 4.48 -7.41 -1.82
CA GLY A 66 3.84 -6.14 -2.08
C GLY A 66 4.85 -5.07 -2.52
N ARG A 67 4.37 -4.17 -3.37
CA ARG A 67 5.12 -3.01 -3.85
C ARG A 67 4.20 -1.81 -3.83
N LEU A 68 4.69 -0.69 -3.30
CA LEU A 68 3.97 0.57 -3.27
C LEU A 68 4.90 1.72 -3.63
N VAL A 69 4.44 2.55 -4.56
CA VAL A 69 5.07 3.81 -4.92
C VAL A 69 4.00 4.89 -4.82
N VAL A 70 4.21 5.81 -3.87
CA VAL A 70 3.36 6.98 -3.67
C VAL A 70 4.16 8.24 -3.97
N PRO A 71 3.62 9.19 -4.76
CA PRO A 71 4.27 10.47 -4.95
C PRO A 71 4.37 11.20 -3.61
N MET A 72 5.46 11.93 -3.40
CA MET A 72 5.74 12.59 -2.12
C MET A 72 6.20 14.03 -2.37
N GLN A 73 5.82 14.93 -1.48
CA GLN A 73 6.21 16.35 -1.55
C GLN A 73 7.72 16.51 -1.35
N SER A 74 8.33 17.51 -1.97
CA SER A 74 9.78 17.78 -1.84
C SER A 74 10.20 18.17 -0.41
N THR A 75 9.24 18.59 0.42
CA THR A 75 9.43 19.00 1.82
C THR A 75 9.46 17.83 2.80
N TRP A 76 9.38 16.58 2.33
CA TRP A 76 9.28 15.38 3.17
C TRP A 76 10.39 15.18 4.21
N ARG A 77 11.59 15.74 3.98
CA ARG A 77 12.72 15.70 4.92
C ARG A 77 12.77 16.86 5.91
N GLN A 78 11.85 17.81 5.84
CA GLN A 78 11.86 18.97 6.74
C GLN A 78 11.40 18.53 8.14
N SER A 79 12.13 18.97 9.17
CA SER A 79 12.11 18.40 10.54
C SER A 79 10.75 18.41 11.26
N ALA A 80 9.79 19.21 10.79
CA ALA A 80 8.45 19.31 11.38
C ALA A 80 7.45 18.27 10.84
N ASN A 81 7.66 17.73 9.64
CA ASN A 81 6.69 16.87 8.99
C ASN A 81 7.05 15.39 9.14
N LYS A 82 6.07 14.58 9.52
CA LYS A 82 6.23 13.12 9.46
C LYS A 82 6.18 12.67 7.99
N PRO A 83 6.99 11.69 7.56
CA PRO A 83 7.03 11.28 6.14
C PRO A 83 5.65 10.94 5.57
N TRP A 84 4.81 10.22 6.33
CA TRP A 84 3.45 9.86 5.93
C TRP A 84 2.48 11.04 5.80
N ALA A 85 2.80 12.22 6.38
CA ALA A 85 2.01 13.43 6.22
C ALA A 85 2.33 14.20 4.92
N THR A 86 3.33 13.74 4.16
CA THR A 86 3.82 14.43 2.94
C THR A 86 3.58 13.63 1.66
N ILE A 87 2.87 12.51 1.75
CA ILE A 87 2.49 11.70 0.60
C ILE A 87 1.29 12.32 -0.13
N ASN A 88 1.26 12.17 -1.44
CA ASN A 88 0.11 12.51 -2.27
C ASN A 88 -0.75 11.26 -2.51
N GLU A 89 -2.05 11.48 -2.67
CA GLU A 89 -3.03 10.43 -2.82
C GLU A 89 -2.92 9.76 -4.20
N LEU A 90 -3.12 8.44 -4.24
CA LEU A 90 -3.34 7.73 -5.52
C LEU A 90 -4.76 7.96 -6.05
N GLY A 91 -5.71 8.25 -5.17
CA GLY A 91 -7.10 8.58 -5.48
C GLY A 91 -7.97 8.66 -4.22
N THR A 92 -9.28 8.84 -4.41
CA THR A 92 -10.27 9.12 -3.35
C THR A 92 -11.38 8.07 -3.23
N THR A 93 -11.23 6.92 -3.90
CA THR A 93 -12.22 5.83 -3.87
C THR A 93 -12.39 5.28 -2.46
N ALA A 94 -13.63 4.99 -2.05
CA ALA A 94 -13.91 4.39 -0.74
C ALA A 94 -13.39 2.95 -0.65
N ILE A 95 -12.97 2.53 0.54
CA ILE A 95 -12.54 1.16 0.81
C ILE A 95 -13.72 0.19 0.60
N PRO A 96 -13.55 -0.91 -0.16
CA PRO A 96 -14.60 -1.90 -0.37
C PRO A 96 -15.02 -2.55 0.95
N ALA A 97 -16.30 -2.88 1.10
CA ALA A 97 -16.85 -3.42 2.35
C ALA A 97 -16.15 -4.71 2.82
N GLY A 98 -15.63 -5.54 1.89
CA GLY A 98 -14.93 -6.78 2.22
C GLY A 98 -13.60 -6.59 2.96
N TYR A 99 -13.04 -5.39 2.99
CA TYR A 99 -11.83 -5.07 3.76
C TYR A 99 -12.12 -4.44 5.12
N LYS A 100 -13.39 -4.15 5.41
CA LYS A 100 -13.85 -3.53 6.66
C LYS A 100 -14.46 -4.59 7.57
N SER A 101 -14.40 -4.36 8.88
CA SER A 101 -15.18 -5.13 9.87
C SER A 101 -15.44 -4.31 11.12
#